data_AF-A0A920SPJ9-F1
#
_entry.id   AF-A0A920SPJ9-F1
#
_cell.length_a   1.000
_cell.length_b   1.000
_cell.length_c   1.000
_cell.angle_alpha   90.00
_cell.angle_beta   90.00
_cell.angle_gamma   90.00
#
_symmetry.space_group_name_H-M   'P 1'
#
loop_
_entity.id
_entity.type
_entity.pdbx_description
1 polymer ?
#
loop_
_entity_poly.entity_id
_entity_poly.type
_entity_poly.pdbx_seq_one_letter_code
_entity_poly.pdbx_strand_id
1 'polypeptide(L)'
;MTTWQDMCLNHRGEAITLDGIGFSAIGRLQLLQLLQRRASEAGVKLYYGVSIESLELLDWAHLVIGADGLNSVVRQAHAREFETSLSYFSNKFIWYGTTQTFDTLTQTFVDTAWGPFNAHHYCFAADCSTFIIECSSDTWQRAGFHDMSEAAGRQRCQAIFAEVLGGHRLIANKSAWNQFPKLWNDTWSVANRVLIGDALHTAHFSIGSGTRLAIEDAIALDRALAQTPNDLPCALADYQATRQPIVRKLVQAANTSALWYEDFGRRMALNPIDFGFDYITRSGRVTIERLRQIAPRFAATYEARPLAQMSDPVADDAPGADEVGFLKCRHANASEILFDNLTNGNRDRPAIKSQSGTVTYAELCANAARYGNAMRNIGLKRGDRVILILDDTPSCPAAFFGAMRAGFVPVVINTLTPPDLLRFYLQDTEARIAISEAEVAVTFNKVS
;
A
#
# COMPACT_ATOMS: atom_id res chain seq x y z
N MET A 1 9.05 29.00 0.22
CA MET A 1 8.26 27.77 0.36
C MET A 1 7.33 27.71 -0.82
N THR A 2 7.24 26.56 -1.49
CA THR A 2 6.34 26.33 -2.62
C THR A 2 5.20 25.45 -2.13
N THR A 3 3.96 25.71 -2.55
CA THR A 3 2.79 24.96 -2.13
C THR A 3 1.92 24.65 -3.33
N TRP A 4 1.38 23.43 -3.36
CA TRP A 4 0.50 22.93 -4.41
C TRP A 4 -0.75 22.31 -3.79
N GLN A 5 -1.84 22.29 -4.54
CA GLN A 5 -3.12 21.70 -4.11
C GLN A 5 -3.37 20.33 -4.72
N ASP A 6 -2.76 20.07 -5.88
CA ASP A 6 -2.93 18.85 -6.67
C ASP A 6 -1.57 18.17 -6.84
N MET A 7 -1.56 16.91 -7.27
CA MET A 7 -0.34 16.24 -7.76
C MET A 7 -0.57 15.64 -9.15
N CYS A 8 0.51 15.42 -9.90
CA CYS A 8 0.43 14.87 -11.25
C CYS A 8 1.14 13.53 -11.38
N LEU A 9 0.60 12.63 -12.20
CA LEU A 9 1.30 11.44 -12.69
C LEU A 9 1.42 11.53 -14.21
N ASN A 10 2.63 11.48 -14.73
CA ASN A 10 2.90 11.34 -16.16
C ASN A 10 3.12 9.87 -16.48
N HIS A 11 2.20 9.27 -17.22
CA HIS A 11 2.24 7.87 -17.63
C HIS A 11 1.82 7.75 -19.10
N ARG A 12 2.61 7.06 -19.91
CA ARG A 12 2.37 6.89 -21.36
C ARG A 12 2.16 8.21 -22.13
N GLY A 13 2.89 9.25 -21.75
CA GLY A 13 2.78 10.58 -22.36
C GLY A 13 1.53 11.37 -21.96
N GLU A 14 0.71 10.84 -21.04
CA GLU A 14 -0.47 11.50 -20.53
C GLU A 14 -0.26 11.98 -19.10
N ALA A 15 -0.72 13.21 -18.82
CA ALA A 15 -0.70 13.80 -17.49
C ALA A 15 -2.03 13.53 -16.77
N ILE A 16 -1.95 12.83 -15.63
CA ILE A 16 -3.10 12.51 -14.77
C ILE A 16 -3.04 13.42 -13.55
N THR A 17 -4.00 14.33 -13.42
CA THR A 17 -4.11 15.18 -12.23
C THR A 17 -4.90 14.46 -11.14
N LEU A 18 -4.28 14.29 -9.98
CA LEU A 18 -4.92 13.85 -8.75
C LEU A 18 -5.21 15.09 -7.90
N ASP A 19 -6.46 15.56 -7.95
CA ASP A 19 -6.86 16.79 -7.29
C ASP A 19 -6.93 16.67 -5.77
N GLY A 20 -6.71 17.77 -5.06
CA GLY A 20 -6.80 17.86 -3.60
C GLY A 20 -5.69 17.12 -2.83
N ILE A 21 -4.69 16.57 -3.53
CA ILE A 21 -3.48 16.01 -2.94
C ILE A 21 -2.39 17.06 -2.90
N GLY A 22 -2.47 17.94 -1.90
CA GLY A 22 -1.57 19.08 -1.74
C GLY A 22 -0.28 18.78 -0.97
N PHE A 23 0.78 19.50 -1.31
CA PHE A 23 2.08 19.42 -0.65
C PHE A 23 2.68 20.82 -0.46
N SER A 24 3.64 20.93 0.47
CA SER A 24 4.50 22.11 0.61
C SER A 24 5.96 21.69 0.64
N ALA A 25 6.82 22.45 -0.04
CA ALA A 25 8.25 22.20 -0.13
C ALA A 25 9.07 23.42 0.27
N ILE A 26 10.21 23.14 0.90
CA ILE A 26 11.22 24.13 1.28
C ILE A 26 12.61 23.48 1.09
N GLY A 27 13.59 24.27 0.67
CA GLY A 27 14.97 23.81 0.60
C GLY A 27 15.47 23.34 1.98
N ARG A 28 16.07 22.15 2.04
CA ARG A 28 16.55 21.56 3.31
C ARG A 28 17.52 22.49 4.05
N LEU A 29 18.46 23.12 3.34
CA LEU A 29 19.40 24.07 3.94
C LEU A 29 18.67 25.26 4.58
N GLN A 30 17.69 25.83 3.87
CA GLN A 30 16.89 26.94 4.37
C GLN A 30 16.10 26.54 5.62
N LEU A 31 15.47 25.37 5.62
CA LEU A 31 14.77 24.83 6.79
C LEU A 31 15.71 24.69 7.99
N LEU A 32 16.88 24.09 7.80
CA LEU A 32 17.87 23.92 8.87
C LEU A 32 18.35 25.26 9.42
N GLN A 33 18.64 26.24 8.57
CA GLN A 33 19.05 27.58 9.01
C GLN A 33 17.97 28.29 9.84
N LEU A 34 16.69 28.14 9.46
CA LEU A 34 15.58 28.68 10.23
C LEU A 34 15.48 28.00 11.60
N LEU A 35 15.53 26.67 11.65
CA LEU A 35 15.47 25.92 12.91
C LEU A 35 16.66 26.20 13.82
N GLN A 36 17.87 26.30 13.27
CA GLN A 36 19.08 26.66 14.03
C GLN A 36 18.96 28.05 14.64
N ARG A 37 18.50 29.04 13.88
CA ARG A 37 18.25 30.39 14.39
C ARG A 37 17.25 30.38 15.53
N ARG A 38 16.12 29.67 15.37
CA ARG A 38 15.12 29.53 16.43
C ARG A 38 15.66 28.85 17.68
N ALA A 39 16.47 27.81 17.53
CA ALA A 39 17.12 27.15 18.65
C ALA A 39 18.06 28.12 19.40
N SER A 40 18.87 28.90 18.69
CA SER A 40 19.73 29.91 19.31
C SER A 40 18.93 31.02 20.00
N GLU A 41 17.85 31.52 19.39
CA GLU A 41 16.93 32.50 20.00
C GLU A 41 16.28 31.97 21.28
N ALA A 42 16.03 30.65 21.35
CA ALA A 42 15.53 29.97 22.54
C ALA A 42 16.62 29.65 23.59
N GLY A 43 17.87 30.07 23.36
CA GLY A 43 18.99 29.85 24.29
C GLY A 43 19.68 28.49 24.18
N VAL A 44 19.37 27.70 23.15
CA VAL A 44 20.05 26.40 22.91
C VAL A 44 21.48 26.66 22.45
N LYS A 45 22.45 26.03 23.13
CA LYS A 45 23.86 26.04 22.72
C LYS A 45 24.08 25.01 21.61
N LEU A 46 24.47 25.48 20.44
CA LEU A 46 24.75 24.65 19.27
C LEU A 46 26.27 24.51 19.08
N TYR A 47 26.75 23.27 19.00
CA TYR A 47 28.14 22.95 18.72
C TYR A 47 28.25 22.30 17.34
N TYR A 48 29.10 22.85 16.47
CA TYR A 48 29.29 22.39 15.10
C TYR A 48 30.70 21.79 14.93
N GLY A 49 30.86 20.90 13.95
CA GLY A 49 32.15 20.23 13.70
C GLY A 49 32.55 19.22 14.76
N VAL A 50 31.64 18.88 15.68
CA VAL A 50 31.84 17.85 16.71
C VAL A 50 31.09 16.60 16.29
N SER A 51 31.83 15.52 16.03
CA SER A 51 31.26 14.19 15.80
C SER A 51 31.24 13.43 17.12
N ILE A 52 30.10 12.85 17.49
CA ILE A 52 29.99 11.96 18.65
C ILE A 52 30.28 10.55 18.19
N GLU A 53 31.46 10.04 18.54
CA GLU A 53 31.90 8.68 18.18
C GLU A 53 31.72 7.66 19.32
N SER A 54 31.59 8.15 20.56
CA SER A 54 31.35 7.35 21.77
C SER A 54 30.35 8.05 22.68
N LEU A 55 29.49 7.27 23.33
CA LEU A 55 28.51 7.79 24.29
C LEU A 55 29.12 8.24 25.61
N GLU A 56 30.36 7.83 25.93
CA GLU A 56 31.09 8.27 27.12
C GLU A 56 31.24 9.81 27.17
N LEU A 57 31.33 10.45 26.00
CA LEU A 57 31.37 11.92 25.87
C LEU A 57 30.10 12.62 26.38
N LEU A 58 29.03 11.86 26.61
CA LEU A 58 27.72 12.34 27.02
C LEU A 58 27.34 11.89 28.44
N ASP A 59 28.24 11.25 29.19
CA ASP A 59 27.94 10.71 30.54
C ASP A 59 27.55 11.80 31.56
N TRP A 60 27.90 13.05 31.29
CA TRP A 60 27.50 14.20 32.10
C TRP A 60 26.02 14.59 31.92
N ALA A 61 25.36 14.10 30.87
CA ALA A 61 24.01 14.51 30.51
C ALA A 61 22.94 13.70 31.26
N HIS A 62 21.98 14.39 31.87
CA HIS A 62 20.82 13.76 32.51
C HIS A 62 19.89 13.04 31.52
N LEU A 63 19.88 13.48 30.25
CA LEU A 63 19.12 12.90 29.15
C LEU A 63 19.92 13.04 27.86
N VAL A 64 19.99 11.97 27.08
CA VAL A 64 20.61 11.94 25.75
C VAL A 64 19.52 11.64 24.71
N ILE A 65 19.39 12.51 23.71
CA ILE A 65 18.42 12.34 22.61
C ILE A 65 19.18 11.95 21.33
N GLY A 66 19.00 10.73 20.87
CA GLY A 66 19.47 10.26 19.58
C GLY A 66 18.61 10.80 18.44
N ALA A 67 19.03 11.93 17.88
CA ALA A 67 18.43 12.57 16.69
C ALA A 67 19.41 12.60 15.49
N ASP A 68 20.35 11.65 15.49
CA ASP A 68 21.50 11.51 14.59
C ASP A 68 21.22 10.65 13.33
N GLY A 69 19.94 10.43 13.05
CA GLY A 69 19.44 9.85 11.81
C GLY A 69 19.75 8.36 11.64
N LEU A 70 19.70 7.89 10.40
CA LEU A 70 19.82 6.47 10.08
C LEU A 70 21.10 5.82 10.66
N ASN A 71 22.22 6.54 10.72
CA ASN A 71 23.49 6.02 11.23
C ASN A 71 23.70 6.32 12.72
N SER A 72 22.62 6.37 13.50
CA SER A 72 22.64 6.76 14.90
C SER A 72 23.63 5.96 15.74
N VAL A 73 24.57 6.68 16.37
CA VAL A 73 25.55 6.14 17.33
C VAL A 73 24.85 5.76 18.63
N VAL A 74 23.85 6.56 19.05
CA VAL A 74 23.04 6.27 20.25
C VAL A 74 22.32 4.93 20.10
N ARG A 75 21.66 4.72 18.96
CA ARG A 75 20.98 3.45 18.69
C ARG A 75 21.96 2.29 18.58
N GLN A 76 23.04 2.46 17.80
CA GLN A 76 23.99 1.37 17.55
C GLN A 76 24.68 0.87 18.83
N ALA A 77 24.99 1.77 19.77
CA ALA A 77 25.61 1.40 21.04
C ALA A 77 24.72 0.47 21.90
N HIS A 78 23.40 0.52 21.74
CA HIS A 78 22.43 -0.25 22.52
C HIS A 78 21.40 -0.98 21.64
N ALA A 79 21.80 -1.41 20.43
CA ALA A 79 20.86 -1.90 19.42
C ALA A 79 20.01 -3.11 19.89
N ARG A 80 20.56 -3.95 20.77
CA ARG A 80 19.81 -5.06 21.37
C ARG A 80 18.73 -4.59 22.35
N GLU A 81 19.03 -3.59 23.17
CA GLU A 81 18.12 -3.05 24.18
C GLU A 81 17.03 -2.18 23.54
N PHE A 82 17.34 -1.48 22.45
CA PHE A 82 16.34 -0.79 21.62
C PHE A 82 15.51 -1.75 20.76
N GLU A 83 15.85 -3.03 20.73
CA GLU A 83 15.19 -4.04 19.88
C GLU A 83 15.19 -3.59 18.40
N THR A 84 16.34 -3.12 17.93
CA THR A 84 16.49 -2.56 16.59
C THR A 84 16.33 -3.63 15.52
N SER A 85 15.42 -3.38 14.58
CA SER A 85 15.26 -4.13 13.34
C SER A 85 15.61 -3.25 12.14
N LEU A 86 16.52 -3.73 11.28
CA LEU A 86 16.90 -3.06 10.04
C LEU A 86 16.86 -4.04 8.86
N SER A 87 16.03 -3.74 7.87
CA SER A 87 16.03 -4.42 6.57
C SER A 87 15.97 -3.40 5.44
N TYR A 88 15.97 -3.83 4.18
CA TYR A 88 15.95 -2.92 3.03
C TYR A 88 14.85 -3.30 2.04
N PHE A 89 14.36 -2.29 1.31
CA PHE A 89 13.59 -2.46 0.07
C PHE A 89 14.53 -2.91 -1.06
N SER A 90 14.02 -3.61 -2.08
CA SER A 90 14.81 -4.08 -3.23
C SER A 90 15.04 -2.99 -4.27
N ASN A 91 14.10 -2.05 -4.41
CA ASN A 91 14.24 -0.94 -5.35
C ASN A 91 15.49 -0.10 -5.08
N LYS A 92 16.08 0.38 -6.18
CA LYS A 92 17.20 1.31 -6.18
C LYS A 92 16.66 2.71 -6.42
N PHE A 93 17.11 3.66 -5.60
CA PHE A 93 16.79 5.08 -5.78
C PHE A 93 18.04 5.96 -5.70
N ILE A 94 17.98 7.13 -6.31
CA ILE A 94 19.03 8.16 -6.27
C ILE A 94 18.40 9.55 -6.24
N TRP A 95 19.00 10.48 -5.49
CA TRP A 95 18.49 11.83 -5.32
C TRP A 95 19.38 12.85 -6.06
N TYR A 96 18.77 13.61 -6.97
CA TYR A 96 19.38 14.75 -7.63
C TYR A 96 18.60 16.05 -7.37
N GLY A 97 19.25 17.19 -7.62
CA GLY A 97 18.58 18.44 -7.91
C GLY A 97 18.47 18.69 -9.42
N THR A 98 17.71 19.68 -9.83
CA THR A 98 17.72 20.21 -11.20
C THR A 98 17.28 21.68 -11.19
N THR A 99 17.69 22.44 -12.20
CA THR A 99 17.19 23.81 -12.44
C THR A 99 15.88 23.84 -13.21
N GLN A 100 15.42 22.68 -13.71
CA GLN A 100 14.07 22.56 -14.26
C GLN A 100 13.05 22.90 -13.18
N THR A 101 12.04 23.68 -13.52
CA THR A 101 10.93 24.02 -12.65
C THR A 101 9.70 23.20 -13.00
N PHE A 102 8.96 22.77 -11.98
CA PHE A 102 7.74 21.99 -12.12
C PHE A 102 6.58 22.69 -11.39
N ASP A 103 5.44 22.80 -12.08
CA ASP A 103 4.25 23.50 -11.57
C ASP A 103 3.61 22.78 -10.39
N THR A 104 3.82 21.47 -10.28
CA THR A 104 3.34 20.65 -9.16
C THR A 104 4.27 19.48 -8.88
N LEU A 105 4.10 18.87 -7.70
CA LEU A 105 4.68 17.56 -7.44
C LEU A 105 4.18 16.56 -8.47
N THR A 106 5.12 16.01 -9.20
CA THR A 106 4.85 15.14 -10.33
C THR A 106 5.67 13.86 -10.23
N GLN A 107 5.01 12.75 -10.54
CA GLN A 107 5.66 11.46 -10.76
C GLN A 107 5.72 11.21 -12.27
N THR A 108 6.86 10.87 -12.82
CA THR A 108 6.96 10.52 -14.25
C THR A 108 7.48 9.11 -14.41
N PHE A 109 6.70 8.28 -15.12
CA PHE A 109 7.00 6.89 -15.38
C PHE A 109 7.41 6.73 -16.84
N VAL A 110 8.61 6.19 -17.06
CA VAL A 110 9.18 5.99 -18.39
C VAL A 110 9.56 4.53 -18.56
N ASP A 111 9.19 3.97 -19.71
CA ASP A 111 9.66 2.65 -20.11
C ASP A 111 10.91 2.80 -20.97
N THR A 112 11.88 1.91 -20.79
CA THR A 112 13.19 1.98 -21.46
C THR A 112 13.62 0.61 -21.93
N ALA A 113 14.68 0.55 -22.74
CA ALA A 113 15.26 -0.73 -23.16
C ALA A 113 15.78 -1.60 -22.00
N TRP A 114 16.00 -1.03 -20.81
CA TRP A 114 16.43 -1.77 -19.60
C TRP A 114 15.28 -2.11 -18.65
N GLY A 115 14.09 -1.61 -18.93
CA GLY A 115 12.91 -1.70 -18.09
C GLY A 115 12.47 -0.34 -17.51
N PRO A 116 11.48 -0.36 -16.62
CA PRO A 116 10.76 0.83 -16.19
C PRO A 116 11.52 1.65 -15.15
N PHE A 117 11.43 2.98 -15.28
CA PHE A 117 11.95 3.96 -14.33
C PHE A 117 10.83 4.91 -13.89
N ASN A 118 10.93 5.39 -12.64
CA ASN A 118 10.12 6.47 -12.13
C ASN A 118 11.00 7.65 -11.71
N ALA A 119 10.51 8.87 -11.88
CA ALA A 119 11.07 10.08 -11.28
C ALA A 119 10.02 10.83 -10.45
N HIS A 120 10.39 11.17 -9.21
CA HIS A 120 9.65 12.07 -8.33
C HIS A 120 10.27 13.46 -8.43
N HIS A 121 9.50 14.47 -8.85
CA HIS A 121 10.05 15.81 -9.02
C HIS A 121 9.09 16.92 -8.59
N TYR A 122 9.68 17.98 -8.01
CA TYR A 122 8.95 19.13 -7.46
C TYR A 122 9.90 20.29 -7.13
N CYS A 123 9.44 21.53 -7.33
CA CYS A 123 10.18 22.75 -6.94
C CYS A 123 10.23 22.91 -5.41
N PHE A 124 11.41 23.12 -4.82
CA PHE A 124 11.52 23.53 -3.41
C PHE A 124 12.05 24.97 -3.24
N ALA A 125 12.48 25.58 -4.35
CA ALA A 125 12.89 26.97 -4.48
C ALA A 125 12.47 27.50 -5.87
N ALA A 126 12.66 28.79 -6.13
CA ALA A 126 12.25 29.42 -7.39
C ALA A 126 13.01 28.91 -8.62
N ASP A 127 14.25 28.45 -8.43
CA ASP A 127 15.20 28.05 -9.48
C ASP A 127 15.73 26.62 -9.28
N CYS A 128 15.12 25.86 -8.38
CA CYS A 128 15.61 24.53 -8.01
C CYS A 128 14.51 23.55 -7.61
N SER A 129 14.63 22.35 -8.15
CA SER A 129 13.72 21.23 -7.94
C SER A 129 14.43 20.00 -7.44
N THR A 130 13.71 19.22 -6.65
CA THR A 130 14.09 17.84 -6.33
C THR A 130 13.82 16.97 -7.56
N PHE A 131 14.72 16.02 -7.82
CA PHE A 131 14.56 14.99 -8.85
C PHE A 131 15.06 13.64 -8.30
N ILE A 132 14.17 12.82 -7.77
CA ILE A 132 14.49 11.49 -7.23
C ILE A 132 14.16 10.48 -8.31
N ILE A 133 15.09 9.59 -8.64
CA ILE A 133 14.87 8.52 -9.62
C ILE A 133 14.82 7.20 -8.88
N GLU A 134 13.86 6.34 -9.24
CA GLU A 134 13.68 5.01 -8.68
C GLU A 134 13.46 3.97 -9.78
N CYS A 135 14.00 2.76 -9.59
CA CYS A 135 13.77 1.61 -10.46
C CYS A 135 14.01 0.30 -9.71
N SER A 136 13.55 -0.82 -10.27
CA SER A 136 13.84 -2.14 -9.69
C SER A 136 15.32 -2.47 -9.75
N SER A 137 15.77 -3.35 -8.84
CA SER A 137 17.15 -3.86 -8.83
C SER A 137 17.55 -4.45 -10.19
N ASP A 138 16.64 -5.17 -10.84
CA ASP A 138 16.90 -5.79 -12.15
C ASP A 138 17.06 -4.75 -13.26
N THR A 139 16.19 -3.73 -13.29
CA THR A 139 16.32 -2.61 -14.24
C THR A 139 17.62 -1.86 -14.00
N TRP A 140 17.99 -1.61 -12.74
CA TRP A 140 19.24 -0.98 -12.37
C TRP A 140 20.48 -1.77 -12.83
N GLN A 141 20.46 -3.10 -12.67
CA GLN A 141 21.51 -3.99 -13.16
C GLN A 141 21.60 -3.99 -14.69
N ARG A 142 20.48 -4.18 -15.40
CA ARG A 142 20.44 -4.16 -16.87
C ARG A 142 20.89 -2.83 -17.45
N ALA A 143 20.57 -1.72 -16.78
CA ALA A 143 21.03 -0.40 -17.17
C ALA A 143 22.53 -0.16 -16.90
N GLY A 144 23.23 -1.08 -16.21
CA GLY A 144 24.66 -1.04 -15.99
C GLY A 144 25.11 -0.07 -14.88
N PHE A 145 24.20 0.42 -14.03
CA PHE A 145 24.53 1.44 -13.04
C PHE A 145 25.51 0.95 -11.95
N HIS A 146 25.67 -0.35 -11.75
CA HIS A 146 26.59 -0.94 -10.77
C HIS A 146 28.06 -0.67 -11.08
N ASP A 147 28.40 -0.54 -12.36
CA ASP A 147 29.78 -0.32 -12.83
C ASP A 147 30.05 1.14 -13.24
N MET A 148 29.05 2.02 -13.13
CA MET A 148 29.18 3.41 -13.57
C MET A 148 29.74 4.30 -12.47
N SER A 149 30.61 5.23 -12.88
CA SER A 149 30.92 6.40 -12.05
C SER A 149 29.69 7.26 -11.82
N GLU A 150 29.67 8.06 -10.76
CA GLU A 150 28.59 9.02 -10.48
C GLU A 150 28.29 9.93 -11.69
N ALA A 151 29.34 10.40 -12.38
CA ALA A 151 29.19 11.25 -13.55
C ALA A 151 28.51 10.53 -14.73
N ALA A 152 28.93 9.29 -15.03
CA ALA A 152 28.35 8.48 -16.09
C ALA A 152 26.90 8.09 -15.77
N GLY A 153 26.64 7.67 -14.52
CA GLY A 153 25.30 7.37 -14.04
C GLY A 153 24.36 8.57 -14.14
N ARG A 154 24.82 9.75 -13.73
CA ARG A 154 24.05 11.01 -13.88
C ARG A 154 23.74 11.33 -15.33
N GLN A 155 24.71 11.19 -16.25
CA GLN A 155 24.47 11.42 -17.67
C GLN A 155 23.43 10.45 -18.24
N ARG A 156 23.46 9.18 -17.82
CA ARG A 156 22.43 8.20 -18.19
C ARG A 156 21.06 8.57 -17.64
N CYS A 157 20.96 8.95 -16.37
CA CYS A 157 19.71 9.44 -15.79
C CYS A 157 19.18 10.67 -16.54
N GLN A 158 20.05 11.62 -16.92
CA GLN A 158 19.68 12.77 -17.75
C GLN A 158 19.15 12.35 -19.12
N ALA A 159 19.73 11.32 -19.74
CA ALA A 159 19.27 10.83 -21.03
C ALA A 159 17.91 10.13 -20.93
N ILE A 160 17.69 9.31 -19.89
CA ILE A 160 16.41 8.63 -19.63
C ILE A 160 15.27 9.63 -19.47
N PHE A 161 15.52 10.75 -18.77
CA PHE A 161 14.52 11.77 -18.47
C PHE A 161 14.72 13.06 -19.29
N ALA A 162 15.32 12.98 -20.47
CA ALA A 162 15.69 14.16 -21.26
C ALA A 162 14.49 15.06 -21.60
N GLU A 163 13.36 14.45 -21.94
CA GLU A 163 12.10 15.16 -22.23
C GLU A 163 11.57 15.89 -20.98
N VAL A 164 11.53 15.21 -19.83
CA VAL A 164 11.08 15.78 -18.54
C VAL A 164 11.99 16.94 -18.11
N LEU A 165 13.29 16.79 -18.32
CA LEU A 165 14.29 17.80 -17.94
C LEU A 165 14.31 18.99 -18.88
N GLY A 166 13.77 18.90 -20.10
CA GLY A 166 13.70 20.04 -21.03
C GLY A 166 15.06 20.70 -21.31
N GLY A 167 16.15 19.94 -21.32
CA GLY A 167 17.52 20.45 -21.50
C GLY A 167 18.23 20.94 -20.23
N HIS A 168 17.55 20.96 -19.08
CA HIS A 168 18.19 21.22 -17.79
C HIS A 168 19.04 20.03 -17.32
N ARG A 169 20.05 20.33 -16.50
CA ARG A 169 21.00 19.32 -15.99
C ARG A 169 20.58 18.80 -14.63
N LEU A 170 20.89 17.53 -14.36
CA LEU A 170 20.82 16.99 -13.01
C LEU A 170 22.02 17.50 -12.20
N ILE A 171 21.75 17.91 -10.97
CA ILE A 171 22.72 18.43 -10.01
C ILE A 171 22.95 17.34 -8.97
N ALA A 172 24.19 16.89 -8.83
CA ALA A 172 24.56 15.88 -7.85
C ALA A 172 25.01 16.55 -6.55
N ASN A 173 24.76 15.90 -5.42
CA ASN A 173 25.21 16.33 -4.10
C ASN A 173 25.58 15.08 -3.28
N LYS A 174 26.74 14.48 -3.57
CA LYS A 174 27.12 13.14 -3.10
C LYS A 174 26.01 12.11 -3.42
N SER A 175 25.53 12.16 -4.66
CA SER A 175 24.35 11.39 -5.08
C SER A 175 24.79 9.97 -5.41
N ALA A 176 24.26 8.99 -4.66
CA ALA A 176 24.55 7.58 -4.86
C ALA A 176 23.27 6.76 -4.95
N TRP A 177 23.29 5.71 -5.76
CA TRP A 177 22.22 4.73 -5.81
C TRP A 177 22.17 3.96 -4.49
N ASN A 178 21.00 3.91 -3.87
CA ASN A 178 20.78 3.28 -2.57
C ASN A 178 19.49 2.47 -2.56
N GLN A 179 19.34 1.65 -1.53
CA GLN A 179 18.09 0.99 -1.16
C GLN A 179 17.51 1.67 0.06
N PHE A 180 16.19 1.82 0.10
CA PHE A 180 15.57 2.50 1.23
C PHE A 180 15.58 1.57 2.47
N PRO A 181 16.10 2.03 3.63
CA PRO A 181 16.13 1.24 4.85
C PRO A 181 14.74 1.19 5.51
N LYS A 182 14.35 0.01 5.97
CA LYS A 182 13.23 -0.26 6.87
C LYS A 182 13.77 -0.41 8.30
N LEU A 183 13.97 0.71 8.97
CA LEU A 183 14.44 0.76 10.35
C LEU A 183 13.24 0.87 11.30
N TRP A 184 13.24 0.06 12.34
CA TRP A 184 12.29 0.11 13.45
C TRP A 184 12.99 -0.22 14.77
N ASN A 185 12.52 0.38 15.87
CA ASN A 185 12.90 0.01 17.24
C ASN A 185 11.61 -0.22 18.04
N ASP A 186 11.48 -1.39 18.68
CA ASP A 186 10.33 -1.69 19.53
C ASP A 186 10.45 -1.05 20.92
N THR A 187 11.67 -0.81 21.37
CA THR A 187 11.98 0.00 22.56
C THR A 187 12.56 1.34 22.13
N TRP A 188 12.00 2.45 22.62
CA TRP A 188 12.30 3.83 22.18
C TRP A 188 13.27 4.55 23.11
N SER A 189 13.48 4.01 24.30
CA SER A 189 14.40 4.55 25.29
C SER A 189 15.08 3.44 26.11
N VAL A 190 16.34 3.67 26.47
CA VAL A 190 17.17 2.77 27.28
C VAL A 190 17.89 3.63 28.30
N ALA A 191 17.64 3.40 29.59
CA ALA A 191 18.10 4.26 30.68
C ALA A 191 17.75 5.74 30.43
N ASN A 192 18.75 6.63 30.36
CA ASN A 192 18.56 8.05 30.09
C ASN A 192 18.71 8.41 28.59
N ARG A 193 18.62 7.43 27.68
CA ARG A 193 18.81 7.62 26.25
C ARG A 193 17.49 7.38 25.52
N VAL A 194 17.10 8.29 24.63
CA VAL A 194 15.85 8.18 23.85
C VAL A 194 16.11 8.49 22.39
N LEU A 195 15.46 7.78 21.47
CA LEU A 195 15.60 7.99 20.03
C LEU A 195 14.42 8.79 19.47
N ILE A 196 14.66 9.63 18.46
CA ILE A 196 13.61 10.32 17.69
C ILE A 196 13.94 10.33 16.18
N GLY A 197 12.92 10.53 15.33
CA GLY A 197 13.11 10.68 13.88
C GLY A 197 13.79 9.45 13.24
N ASP A 198 14.64 9.68 12.24
CA ASP A 198 15.28 8.59 11.48
C ASP A 198 16.28 7.76 12.31
N ALA A 199 16.66 8.19 13.51
CA ALA A 199 17.39 7.36 14.46
C ALA A 199 16.49 6.26 15.06
N LEU A 200 15.21 6.58 15.26
CA LEU A 200 14.21 5.71 15.87
C LEU A 200 13.47 4.84 14.84
N HIS A 201 13.10 5.42 13.70
CA HIS A 201 12.37 4.68 12.65
C HIS A 201 12.49 5.42 11.32
N THR A 202 12.42 4.68 10.21
CA THR A 202 12.35 5.29 8.88
C THR A 202 10.96 5.12 8.28
N ALA A 203 10.55 6.10 7.48
CA ALA A 203 9.33 6.03 6.67
C ALA A 203 9.67 6.35 5.21
N HIS A 204 9.25 5.48 4.29
CA HIS A 204 9.55 5.64 2.87
C HIS A 204 9.11 7.01 2.33
N PHE A 205 9.94 7.61 1.47
CA PHE A 205 9.68 8.96 0.93
C PHE A 205 8.44 9.02 0.02
N SER A 206 7.87 7.88 -0.36
CA SER A 206 6.63 7.76 -1.14
C SER A 206 5.39 8.41 -0.51
N ILE A 207 5.44 8.71 0.79
CA ILE A 207 4.39 9.45 1.51
C ILE A 207 4.87 10.82 2.04
N GLY A 208 6.12 11.23 1.73
CA GLY A 208 6.65 12.56 2.05
C GLY A 208 6.63 12.96 3.54
N SER A 209 6.63 12.01 4.47
CA SER A 209 6.30 12.27 5.88
C SER A 209 7.48 12.18 6.86
N GLY A 210 8.70 11.84 6.43
CA GLY A 210 9.83 11.63 7.35
C GLY A 210 10.13 12.81 8.28
N THR A 211 10.29 14.02 7.73
CA THR A 211 10.53 15.23 8.54
C THR A 211 9.35 15.57 9.45
N ARG A 212 8.11 15.35 8.99
CA ARG A 212 6.92 15.56 9.80
C ARG A 212 6.89 14.60 10.99
N LEU A 213 7.19 13.32 10.77
CA LEU A 213 7.24 12.32 11.83
C LEU A 213 8.29 12.71 12.88
N ALA A 214 9.52 13.05 12.45
CA ALA A 214 10.58 13.47 13.37
C ALA A 214 10.20 14.69 14.23
N ILE A 215 9.53 15.69 13.66
CA ILE A 215 9.04 16.85 14.41
C ILE A 215 7.94 16.45 15.39
N GLU A 216 6.99 15.63 14.97
CA GLU A 216 5.93 15.15 15.84
C GLU A 216 6.46 14.25 16.97
N ASP A 217 7.53 13.50 16.73
CA ASP A 217 8.22 12.71 17.76
C ASP A 217 8.86 13.61 18.80
N ALA A 218 9.56 14.68 18.36
CA ALA A 218 10.14 15.67 19.26
C ALA A 218 9.06 16.39 20.11
N ILE A 219 7.93 16.76 19.50
CA ILE A 219 6.79 17.36 20.22
C ILE A 219 6.19 16.39 21.25
N ALA A 220 6.07 15.11 20.91
CA ALA A 220 5.54 14.11 21.82
C ALA A 220 6.49 13.87 23.00
N LEU A 221 7.81 13.83 22.75
CA LEU A 221 8.82 13.71 23.80
C LEU A 221 8.80 14.93 24.73
N ASP A 222 8.78 16.14 24.18
CA ASP A 222 8.69 17.39 24.96
C ASP A 222 7.47 17.40 25.89
N ARG A 223 6.29 17.00 25.37
CA ARG A 223 5.06 16.90 26.17
C ARG A 223 5.17 15.88 27.30
N ALA A 224 5.75 14.71 27.04
CA ALA A 224 5.91 13.68 28.05
C ALA A 224 6.87 14.14 29.17
N LEU A 225 7.99 14.78 28.80
CA LEU A 225 8.93 15.37 29.76
C LEU A 225 8.29 16.47 30.60
N ALA A 226 7.43 17.31 30.01
CA ALA A 226 6.73 18.38 30.71
C ALA A 226 5.66 17.87 31.69
N GLN A 227 5.03 16.72 31.40
CA GLN A 227 4.02 16.10 32.27
C GLN A 227 4.63 15.48 33.53
N THR A 228 5.85 14.94 33.42
CA THR A 228 6.51 14.21 34.51
C THR A 228 7.93 14.74 34.76
N PRO A 229 8.10 16.02 35.15
CA PRO A 229 9.39 16.73 35.10
C PRO A 229 10.47 16.18 36.05
N ASN A 230 10.08 15.40 37.07
CA ASN A 230 11.00 14.84 38.06
C ASN A 230 11.13 13.30 37.98
N ASP A 231 10.53 12.68 36.96
CA ASP A 231 10.57 11.22 36.77
C ASP A 231 10.82 10.91 35.29
N LEU A 232 12.11 10.94 34.91
CA LEU A 232 12.54 10.67 33.55
C LEU A 232 12.12 9.27 33.07
N PRO A 233 12.30 8.18 33.84
CA PRO A 233 11.79 6.86 33.45
C PRO A 233 10.30 6.85 33.12
N CYS A 234 9.46 7.50 33.94
CA CYS A 234 8.02 7.60 33.68
C CYS A 234 7.72 8.41 32.41
N ALA A 235 8.38 9.58 32.23
CA ALA A 235 8.20 10.40 31.04
C ALA A 235 8.57 9.67 29.74
N LEU A 236 9.67 8.91 29.73
CA LEU A 236 10.10 8.16 28.55
C LEU A 236 9.16 6.98 28.24
N ALA A 237 8.63 6.31 29.26
CA ALA A 237 7.61 5.29 29.09
C ALA A 237 6.31 5.87 28.50
N ASP A 238 5.86 7.03 28.98
CA ASP A 238 4.66 7.71 28.50
C ASP A 238 4.81 8.19 27.04
N TYR A 239 6.00 8.69 26.68
CA TYR A 239 6.34 9.03 25.30
C TYR A 239 6.14 7.85 24.36
N GLN A 240 6.73 6.69 24.69
CA GLN A 240 6.60 5.48 23.88
C GLN A 240 5.14 5.01 23.82
N ALA A 241 4.48 4.88 24.98
CA ALA A 241 3.11 4.35 25.07
C ALA A 241 2.12 5.18 24.24
N THR A 242 2.28 6.51 24.23
CA THR A 242 1.37 7.41 23.52
C THR A 242 1.69 7.50 22.02
N ARG A 243 2.98 7.55 21.67
CA ARG A 243 3.41 7.88 20.31
C ARG A 243 3.56 6.64 19.43
N GLN A 244 4.09 5.53 19.97
CA GLN A 244 4.43 4.35 19.17
C GLN A 244 3.23 3.76 18.39
N PRO A 245 2.01 3.61 18.96
CA PRO A 245 0.87 3.06 18.21
C PRO A 245 0.48 3.90 16.98
N ILE A 246 0.63 5.22 17.06
CA ILE A 246 0.33 6.14 15.96
C ILE A 246 1.39 6.01 14.87
N VAL A 247 2.67 6.05 15.26
CA VAL A 247 3.79 5.95 14.34
C VAL A 247 3.81 4.58 13.65
N ARG A 248 3.54 3.49 14.38
CA ARG A 248 3.48 2.13 13.82
C ARG A 248 2.50 2.06 12.65
N LYS A 249 1.29 2.62 12.81
CA LYS A 249 0.28 2.70 11.73
C LYS A 249 0.78 3.52 10.53
N LEU A 250 1.47 4.63 10.77
CA LEU A 250 1.99 5.51 9.71
C LEU A 250 3.15 4.85 8.94
N VAL A 251 4.08 4.21 9.64
CA VAL A 251 5.21 3.48 9.04
C VAL A 251 4.72 2.25 8.28
N GLN A 252 3.74 1.51 8.80
CA GLN A 252 3.09 0.41 8.07
C GLN A 252 2.48 0.90 6.75
N ALA A 253 1.73 2.01 6.77
CA ALA A 253 1.17 2.60 5.54
C ALA A 253 2.25 3.08 4.56
N ALA A 254 3.36 3.63 5.07
CA ALA A 254 4.52 4.01 4.25
C ALA A 254 5.14 2.78 3.56
N ASN A 255 5.28 1.68 4.30
CA ASN A 255 5.82 0.42 3.79
C ASN A 255 4.90 -0.21 2.75
N THR A 256 3.59 -0.26 2.98
CA THR A 256 2.61 -0.71 1.97
C THR A 256 2.69 0.15 0.72
N SER A 257 2.77 1.48 0.87
CA SER A 257 2.97 2.37 -0.27
C SER A 257 4.30 2.15 -0.99
N ALA A 258 5.36 1.74 -0.30
CA ALA A 258 6.66 1.46 -0.91
C ALA A 258 6.64 0.15 -1.73
N LEU A 259 5.91 -0.87 -1.26
CA LEU A 259 5.73 -2.12 -2.01
C LEU A 259 5.03 -1.89 -3.36
N TRP A 260 4.22 -0.84 -3.49
CA TRP A 260 3.69 -0.45 -4.79
C TRP A 260 4.80 -0.08 -5.79
N TYR A 261 5.86 0.60 -5.32
CA TYR A 261 7.00 0.93 -6.16
C TYR A 261 7.86 -0.30 -6.49
N GLU A 262 7.94 -1.31 -5.63
CA GLU A 262 8.63 -2.56 -5.97
C GLU A 262 8.03 -3.25 -7.21
N ASP A 263 6.73 -3.01 -7.48
CA ASP A 263 5.97 -3.62 -8.58
C ASP A 263 5.41 -2.58 -9.57
N PHE A 264 5.89 -1.31 -9.56
CA PHE A 264 5.28 -0.27 -10.42
C PHE A 264 5.41 -0.59 -11.91
N GLY A 265 6.46 -1.33 -12.29
CA GLY A 265 6.68 -1.77 -13.66
C GLY A 265 5.53 -2.61 -14.23
N ARG A 266 4.96 -3.53 -13.43
CA ARG A 266 3.79 -4.32 -13.84
C ARG A 266 2.54 -3.44 -13.94
N ARG A 267 2.42 -2.48 -13.03
CA ARG A 267 1.28 -1.54 -12.95
C ARG A 267 1.26 -0.56 -14.12
N MET A 268 2.41 -0.26 -14.72
CA MET A 268 2.50 0.52 -15.97
C MET A 268 1.77 -0.14 -17.16
N ALA A 269 1.33 -1.40 -17.05
CA ALA A 269 0.43 -2.03 -18.02
C ALA A 269 -1.00 -1.41 -18.03
N LEU A 270 -1.43 -0.83 -16.90
CA LEU A 270 -2.73 -0.17 -16.77
C LEU A 270 -2.83 1.05 -17.71
N ASN A 271 -4.05 1.36 -18.15
CA ASN A 271 -4.33 2.64 -18.79
C ASN A 271 -4.16 3.79 -17.77
N PRO A 272 -3.95 5.04 -18.22
CA PRO A 272 -3.65 6.18 -17.35
C PRO A 272 -4.63 6.39 -16.18
N ILE A 273 -5.93 6.25 -16.42
CA ILE A 273 -6.93 6.49 -15.37
C ILE A 273 -6.95 5.35 -14.33
N ASP A 274 -6.88 4.09 -14.75
CA ASP A 274 -6.74 2.96 -13.83
C ASP A 274 -5.40 3.02 -13.06
N PHE A 275 -4.33 3.44 -13.72
CA PHE A 275 -3.02 3.64 -13.08
C PHE A 275 -3.08 4.73 -12.00
N GLY A 276 -3.76 5.85 -12.28
CA GLY A 276 -3.96 6.92 -11.30
C GLY A 276 -4.74 6.46 -10.08
N PHE A 277 -5.76 5.62 -10.28
CA PHE A 277 -6.55 5.06 -9.18
C PHE A 277 -5.75 4.05 -8.36
N ASP A 278 -5.04 3.14 -9.02
CA ASP A 278 -4.16 2.18 -8.36
C ASP A 278 -3.06 2.91 -7.56
N TYR A 279 -2.51 4.00 -8.11
CA TYR A 279 -1.53 4.82 -7.41
C TYR A 279 -2.12 5.54 -6.18
N ILE A 280 -3.25 6.25 -6.30
CA ILE A 280 -3.79 7.03 -5.16
C ILE A 280 -4.28 6.13 -4.02
N THR A 281 -4.70 4.90 -4.34
CA THR A 281 -5.18 3.90 -3.37
C THR A 281 -4.07 2.99 -2.82
N ARG A 282 -2.83 3.07 -3.34
CA ARG A 282 -1.69 2.17 -3.04
C ARG A 282 -1.35 1.93 -1.57
N SER A 283 -1.70 2.85 -0.68
CA SER A 283 -1.43 2.72 0.77
C SER A 283 -2.51 1.94 1.52
N GLY A 284 -3.62 1.60 0.87
CA GLY A 284 -4.82 1.01 1.49
C GLY A 284 -5.64 2.01 2.32
N ARG A 285 -5.18 3.26 2.48
CA ARG A 285 -5.86 4.27 3.31
C ARG A 285 -6.93 5.07 2.57
N VAL A 286 -6.90 5.07 1.25
CA VAL A 286 -7.86 5.80 0.41
C VAL A 286 -8.80 4.77 -0.21
N THR A 287 -10.02 4.68 0.32
CA THR A 287 -11.12 3.93 -0.31
C THR A 287 -11.75 4.76 -1.43
N ILE A 288 -12.64 4.17 -2.23
CA ILE A 288 -13.38 4.93 -3.25
C ILE A 288 -14.26 6.04 -2.62
N GLU A 289 -14.86 5.80 -1.45
CA GLU A 289 -15.63 6.82 -0.72
C GLU A 289 -14.72 7.95 -0.26
N ARG A 290 -13.53 7.61 0.25
CA ARG A 290 -12.56 8.62 0.65
C ARG A 290 -12.03 9.39 -0.56
N LEU A 291 -11.83 8.71 -1.69
CA LEU A 291 -11.37 9.32 -2.93
C LEU A 291 -12.35 10.40 -3.41
N ARG A 292 -13.66 10.12 -3.41
CA ARG A 292 -14.71 11.10 -3.74
C ARG A 292 -14.65 12.36 -2.88
N GLN A 293 -14.14 12.26 -1.64
CA GLN A 293 -14.02 13.40 -0.73
C GLN A 293 -12.74 14.21 -0.97
N ILE A 294 -11.61 13.52 -1.21
CA ILE A 294 -10.29 14.18 -1.26
C ILE A 294 -9.86 14.57 -2.67
N ALA A 295 -10.35 13.87 -3.69
CA ALA A 295 -10.03 14.08 -5.10
C ALA A 295 -11.30 13.91 -5.97
N PRO A 296 -12.32 14.77 -5.79
CA PRO A 296 -13.63 14.60 -6.42
C PRO A 296 -13.57 14.62 -7.95
N ARG A 297 -12.69 15.43 -8.57
CA ARG A 297 -12.60 15.51 -10.04
C ARG A 297 -11.98 14.24 -10.61
N PHE A 298 -10.92 13.74 -9.98
CA PHE A 298 -10.31 12.48 -10.36
C PHE A 298 -11.28 11.30 -10.14
N ALA A 299 -12.00 11.27 -9.02
CA ALA A 299 -13.00 10.24 -8.75
C ALA A 299 -14.08 10.19 -9.85
N ALA A 300 -14.63 11.33 -10.25
CA ALA A 300 -15.62 11.41 -11.33
C ALA A 300 -15.06 10.91 -12.67
N THR A 301 -13.81 11.26 -12.98
CA THR A 301 -13.12 10.79 -14.19
C THR A 301 -12.93 9.28 -14.17
N TYR A 302 -12.50 8.73 -13.04
CA TYR A 302 -12.34 7.29 -12.85
C TYR A 302 -13.67 6.55 -12.96
N GLU A 303 -14.76 7.06 -12.38
CA GLU A 303 -16.07 6.40 -12.42
C GLU A 303 -16.73 6.47 -13.80
N ALA A 304 -16.47 7.53 -14.57
CA ALA A 304 -16.99 7.70 -15.93
C ALA A 304 -16.21 6.90 -16.98
N ARG A 305 -15.06 6.31 -16.63
CA ARG A 305 -14.22 5.61 -17.59
C ARG A 305 -14.94 4.37 -18.15
N PRO A 306 -14.77 4.07 -19.45
CA PRO A 306 -15.22 2.79 -19.99
C PRO A 306 -14.50 1.65 -19.26
N LEU A 307 -15.25 0.73 -18.65
CA LEU A 307 -14.67 -0.51 -18.15
C LEU A 307 -14.19 -1.32 -19.35
N ALA A 308 -12.96 -1.84 -19.28
CA ALA A 308 -12.46 -2.76 -20.28
C ALA A 308 -13.47 -3.90 -20.44
N GLN A 309 -13.93 -4.11 -21.67
CA GLN A 309 -14.84 -5.21 -21.95
C GLN A 309 -14.09 -6.50 -21.63
N MET A 310 -14.50 -7.20 -20.57
CA MET A 310 -13.97 -8.51 -20.26
C MET A 310 -14.38 -9.43 -21.41
N SER A 311 -13.41 -9.77 -22.27
CA SER A 311 -13.59 -10.84 -23.23
C SER A 311 -13.44 -12.14 -22.48
N ASP A 312 -14.49 -12.96 -22.47
CA ASP A 312 -14.38 -14.31 -21.94
C ASP A 312 -13.46 -15.11 -22.88
N PRO A 313 -12.30 -15.61 -22.40
CA PRO A 313 -11.33 -16.30 -23.25
C PRO A 313 -11.80 -17.72 -23.63
N VAL A 314 -12.87 -18.22 -23.03
CA VAL A 314 -13.44 -19.53 -23.34
C VAL A 314 -14.37 -19.38 -24.54
N ALA A 315 -14.04 -20.05 -25.65
CA ALA A 315 -14.90 -20.09 -26.83
C ALA A 315 -16.25 -20.78 -26.52
N ASP A 316 -17.29 -20.42 -27.27
CA ASP A 316 -18.63 -21.01 -27.09
C ASP A 316 -18.69 -22.50 -27.45
N ASP A 317 -17.72 -23.00 -28.21
CA ASP A 317 -17.57 -24.34 -28.78
C ASP A 317 -16.34 -25.09 -28.23
N ALA A 318 -15.99 -24.85 -26.96
CA ALA A 318 -14.88 -25.58 -26.34
C ALA A 318 -15.11 -27.12 -26.43
N PRO A 319 -14.09 -27.95 -26.75
CA PRO A 319 -14.29 -29.38 -27.03
C PRO A 319 -15.02 -30.16 -25.92
N GLY A 320 -14.80 -29.82 -24.66
CA GLY A 320 -15.49 -30.46 -23.53
C GLY A 320 -16.95 -30.01 -23.37
N ALA A 321 -17.33 -28.86 -23.92
CA ALA A 321 -18.72 -28.40 -23.95
C ALA A 321 -19.54 -29.16 -24.99
N ASP A 322 -18.96 -29.42 -26.17
CA ASP A 322 -19.57 -30.23 -27.22
C ASP A 322 -19.84 -31.68 -26.78
N GLU A 323 -18.92 -32.29 -26.04
CA GLU A 323 -19.04 -33.67 -25.54
C GLU A 323 -20.30 -33.87 -24.68
N VAL A 324 -20.68 -32.86 -23.89
CA VAL A 324 -21.85 -32.91 -23.00
C VAL A 324 -23.06 -32.15 -23.55
N GLY A 325 -22.99 -31.66 -24.80
CA GLY A 325 -24.05 -30.88 -25.43
C GLY A 325 -24.33 -29.54 -24.73
N PHE A 326 -23.34 -28.98 -24.05
CA PHE A 326 -23.43 -27.68 -23.37
C PHE A 326 -23.08 -26.55 -24.35
N LEU A 327 -23.99 -25.59 -24.50
CA LEU A 327 -23.77 -24.40 -25.32
C LEU A 327 -23.74 -23.17 -24.43
N LYS A 328 -22.56 -22.59 -24.24
CA LYS A 328 -22.34 -21.43 -23.36
C LYS A 328 -23.25 -20.25 -23.71
N CYS A 329 -23.44 -19.98 -25.00
CA CYS A 329 -24.32 -18.91 -25.47
C CYS A 329 -25.80 -19.06 -25.05
N ARG A 330 -26.23 -20.26 -24.65
CA ARG A 330 -27.60 -20.52 -24.13
C ARG A 330 -27.74 -20.28 -22.63
N HIS A 331 -26.63 -20.01 -21.93
CA HIS A 331 -26.59 -19.85 -20.49
C HIS A 331 -25.83 -18.57 -20.13
N ALA A 332 -26.49 -17.41 -20.27
CA ALA A 332 -25.91 -16.11 -19.95
C ALA A 332 -25.62 -15.96 -18.45
N ASN A 333 -26.28 -16.77 -17.62
CA ASN A 333 -26.00 -16.89 -16.20
C ASN A 333 -25.82 -18.37 -15.83
N ALA A 334 -24.74 -18.71 -15.13
CA ALA A 334 -24.46 -20.09 -14.72
C ALA A 334 -25.59 -20.73 -13.87
N SER A 335 -26.45 -19.94 -13.22
CA SER A 335 -27.65 -20.46 -12.54
C SER A 335 -28.72 -21.04 -13.46
N GLU A 336 -28.74 -20.67 -14.74
CA GLU A 336 -29.68 -21.20 -15.74
C GLU A 336 -29.49 -22.71 -15.94
N ILE A 337 -28.26 -23.21 -15.76
CA ILE A 337 -27.95 -24.65 -15.72
C ILE A 337 -28.87 -25.40 -14.76
N LEU A 338 -29.19 -24.80 -13.60
CA LEU A 338 -30.13 -25.38 -12.65
C LEU A 338 -31.58 -25.02 -12.99
N PHE A 339 -31.90 -23.73 -13.10
CA PHE A 339 -33.27 -23.24 -13.11
C PHE A 339 -34.06 -23.56 -14.39
N ASP A 340 -33.39 -23.70 -15.54
CA ASP A 340 -34.07 -24.00 -16.81
C ASP A 340 -34.67 -25.41 -16.83
N ASN A 341 -34.23 -26.30 -15.94
CA ASN A 341 -34.85 -27.62 -15.75
C ASN A 341 -36.32 -27.54 -15.35
N LEU A 342 -36.75 -26.43 -14.74
CA LEU A 342 -38.15 -26.23 -14.40
C LEU A 342 -39.05 -26.06 -15.64
N THR A 343 -38.53 -25.42 -16.67
CA THR A 343 -39.24 -25.17 -17.94
C THR A 343 -38.97 -26.26 -18.97
N ASN A 344 -37.82 -26.95 -18.89
CA ASN A 344 -37.43 -28.03 -19.81
C ASN A 344 -38.13 -29.37 -19.51
N GLY A 345 -39.13 -29.40 -18.64
CA GLY A 345 -39.88 -30.62 -18.29
C GLY A 345 -39.13 -31.57 -17.35
N ASN A 346 -38.04 -31.14 -16.73
CA ASN A 346 -37.22 -31.96 -15.82
C ASN A 346 -37.59 -31.80 -14.34
N ARG A 347 -38.68 -31.11 -14.02
CA ARG A 347 -39.08 -30.74 -12.64
C ARG A 347 -38.97 -31.89 -11.65
N ASP A 348 -39.57 -33.03 -11.98
CA ASP A 348 -39.67 -34.20 -11.09
C ASP A 348 -38.52 -35.18 -11.28
N ARG A 349 -37.56 -34.89 -12.18
CA ARG A 349 -36.38 -35.73 -12.36
C ARG A 349 -35.40 -35.54 -11.19
N PRO A 350 -34.69 -36.61 -10.79
CA PRO A 350 -33.58 -36.50 -9.83
C PRO A 350 -32.53 -35.49 -10.31
N ALA A 351 -32.25 -34.48 -9.48
CA ALA A 351 -31.14 -33.53 -9.68
C ALA A 351 -29.90 -33.95 -8.90
N ILE A 352 -30.07 -34.39 -7.64
CA ILE A 352 -28.99 -34.83 -6.77
C ILE A 352 -29.35 -36.16 -6.13
N LYS A 353 -28.41 -37.09 -6.13
CA LYS A 353 -28.47 -38.34 -5.36
C LYS A 353 -27.40 -38.28 -4.28
N SER A 354 -27.81 -38.37 -3.03
CA SER A 354 -26.93 -38.29 -1.86
C SER A 354 -27.25 -39.40 -0.86
N GLN A 355 -26.40 -39.58 0.14
CA GLN A 355 -26.65 -40.54 1.22
C GLN A 355 -27.94 -40.21 2.01
N SER A 356 -28.32 -38.93 2.07
CA SER A 356 -29.55 -38.46 2.72
C SER A 356 -30.81 -38.56 1.84
N GLY A 357 -30.70 -39.08 0.62
CA GLY A 357 -31.81 -39.26 -0.30
C GLY A 357 -31.62 -38.56 -1.65
N THR A 358 -32.66 -38.66 -2.49
CA THR A 358 -32.71 -38.03 -3.82
C THR A 358 -33.51 -36.73 -3.76
N VAL A 359 -32.95 -35.66 -4.32
CA VAL A 359 -33.61 -34.35 -4.46
C VAL A 359 -33.91 -34.11 -5.93
N THR A 360 -35.14 -33.73 -6.24
CA THR A 360 -35.59 -33.38 -7.60
C THR A 360 -35.13 -31.98 -8.02
N TYR A 361 -35.18 -31.67 -9.32
CA TYR A 361 -34.89 -30.32 -9.80
C TYR A 361 -35.82 -29.27 -9.19
N ALA A 362 -37.11 -29.58 -9.02
CA ALA A 362 -38.07 -28.69 -8.39
C ALA A 362 -37.69 -28.32 -6.95
N GLU A 363 -37.33 -29.32 -6.15
CA GLU A 363 -36.93 -29.13 -4.75
C GLU A 363 -35.60 -28.39 -4.64
N LEU A 364 -34.63 -28.72 -5.49
CA LEU A 364 -33.33 -28.06 -5.51
C LEU A 364 -33.47 -26.57 -5.90
N CYS A 365 -34.28 -26.26 -6.91
CA CYS A 365 -34.56 -24.87 -7.28
C CYS A 365 -35.28 -24.09 -6.17
N ALA A 366 -36.23 -24.73 -5.47
CA ALA A 366 -36.91 -24.11 -4.34
C ALA A 366 -35.92 -23.80 -3.20
N ASN A 367 -35.02 -24.72 -2.88
CA ASN A 367 -33.99 -24.51 -1.87
C ASN A 367 -32.98 -23.43 -2.29
N ALA A 368 -32.55 -23.43 -3.55
CA ALA A 368 -31.68 -22.39 -4.08
C ALA A 368 -32.33 -20.99 -4.01
N ALA A 369 -33.61 -20.89 -4.34
CA ALA A 369 -34.36 -19.64 -4.20
C ALA A 369 -34.44 -19.17 -2.73
N ARG A 370 -34.58 -20.10 -1.77
CA ARG A 370 -34.55 -19.78 -0.33
C ARG A 370 -33.21 -19.20 0.11
N TYR A 371 -32.09 -19.80 -0.28
CA TYR A 371 -30.76 -19.27 0.03
C TYR A 371 -30.55 -17.87 -0.56
N GLY A 372 -30.85 -17.69 -1.85
CA GLY A 372 -30.70 -16.38 -2.51
C GLY A 372 -31.57 -15.30 -1.88
N ASN A 373 -32.82 -15.63 -1.49
CA ASN A 373 -33.69 -14.70 -0.76
C ASN A 373 -33.17 -14.39 0.64
N ALA A 374 -32.66 -15.37 1.38
CA ALA A 374 -32.10 -15.15 2.70
C ALA A 374 -30.89 -14.18 2.65
N MET A 375 -29.98 -14.38 1.70
CA MET A 375 -28.83 -13.49 1.47
C MET A 375 -29.25 -12.06 1.11
N ARG A 376 -30.28 -11.90 0.26
CA ARG A 376 -30.86 -10.57 -0.05
C ARG A 376 -31.44 -9.90 1.20
N ASN A 377 -32.16 -10.66 2.03
CA ASN A 377 -32.83 -10.13 3.21
C ASN A 377 -31.87 -9.63 4.29
N ILE A 378 -30.66 -10.19 4.38
CA ILE A 378 -29.61 -9.71 5.30
C ILE A 378 -28.78 -8.56 4.71
N GLY A 379 -29.19 -8.01 3.56
CA GLY A 379 -28.66 -6.76 3.01
C GLY A 379 -27.45 -6.91 2.09
N LEU A 380 -27.24 -8.09 1.49
CA LEU A 380 -26.22 -8.24 0.46
C LEU A 380 -26.63 -7.54 -0.84
N LYS A 381 -25.65 -6.97 -1.52
CA LYS A 381 -25.78 -6.30 -2.82
C LYS A 381 -25.20 -7.15 -3.94
N ARG A 382 -25.66 -6.93 -5.17
CA ARG A 382 -25.11 -7.58 -6.36
C ARG A 382 -23.59 -7.40 -6.40
N GLY A 383 -22.84 -8.48 -6.60
CA GLY A 383 -21.38 -8.51 -6.56
C GLY A 383 -20.77 -8.83 -5.19
N ASP A 384 -21.55 -8.81 -4.11
CA ASP A 384 -21.05 -9.23 -2.79
C ASP A 384 -20.63 -10.71 -2.83
N ARG A 385 -19.53 -11.01 -2.12
CA ARG A 385 -18.93 -12.35 -2.03
C ARG A 385 -19.49 -13.09 -0.83
N VAL A 386 -19.81 -14.37 -1.03
CA VAL A 386 -20.41 -15.25 -0.03
C VAL A 386 -19.54 -16.49 0.12
N ILE A 387 -18.95 -16.69 1.29
CA ILE A 387 -18.19 -17.91 1.56
C ILE A 387 -19.16 -19.06 1.81
N LEU A 388 -18.90 -20.21 1.18
CA LEU A 388 -19.64 -21.45 1.38
C LEU A 388 -18.68 -22.51 1.91
N ILE A 389 -18.91 -22.95 3.15
CA ILE A 389 -18.16 -24.04 3.81
C ILE A 389 -19.16 -25.11 4.21
N LEU A 390 -19.65 -25.82 3.20
CA LEU A 390 -20.75 -26.77 3.31
C LEU A 390 -20.24 -28.16 2.95
N ASP A 391 -20.80 -29.18 3.59
CA ASP A 391 -20.51 -30.56 3.23
C ASP A 391 -21.11 -30.91 1.86
N ASP A 392 -20.74 -32.09 1.34
CA ASP A 392 -21.23 -32.66 0.07
C ASP A 392 -22.70 -33.13 0.16
N THR A 393 -23.57 -32.24 0.63
CA THR A 393 -25.02 -32.42 0.75
C THR A 393 -25.75 -31.56 -0.29
N PRO A 394 -27.04 -31.80 -0.57
CA PRO A 394 -27.83 -30.96 -1.47
C PRO A 394 -27.87 -29.47 -1.11
N SER A 395 -27.54 -29.11 0.14
CA SER A 395 -27.45 -27.72 0.60
C SER A 395 -26.35 -26.93 -0.11
N CYS A 396 -25.20 -27.55 -0.39
CA CYS A 396 -24.06 -26.90 -1.05
C CYS A 396 -24.41 -26.38 -2.46
N PRO A 397 -24.90 -27.21 -3.40
CA PRO A 397 -25.33 -26.73 -4.71
C PRO A 397 -26.55 -25.79 -4.64
N ALA A 398 -27.46 -25.99 -3.68
CA ALA A 398 -28.57 -25.06 -3.47
C ALA A 398 -28.06 -23.64 -3.10
N ALA A 399 -27.15 -23.54 -2.14
CA ALA A 399 -26.55 -22.28 -1.72
C ALA A 399 -25.73 -21.63 -2.86
N PHE A 400 -24.95 -22.44 -3.59
CA PHE A 400 -24.14 -21.99 -4.73
C PHE A 400 -25.00 -21.38 -5.85
N PHE A 401 -25.99 -22.13 -6.35
CA PHE A 401 -26.87 -21.65 -7.42
C PHE A 401 -27.81 -20.54 -6.93
N GLY A 402 -28.23 -20.57 -5.67
CA GLY A 402 -29.01 -19.52 -5.03
C GLY A 402 -28.26 -18.19 -4.98
N ALA A 403 -26.97 -18.22 -4.60
CA ALA A 403 -26.10 -17.05 -4.58
C ALA A 403 -25.94 -16.45 -5.98
N MET A 404 -25.58 -17.27 -6.97
CA MET A 404 -25.41 -16.80 -8.36
C MET A 404 -26.70 -16.22 -8.94
N ARG A 405 -27.85 -16.87 -8.70
CA ARG A 405 -29.16 -16.39 -9.18
C ARG A 405 -29.55 -15.07 -8.54
N ALA A 406 -29.16 -14.84 -7.29
CA ALA A 406 -29.39 -13.59 -6.60
C ALA A 406 -28.37 -12.48 -6.96
N GLY A 407 -27.32 -12.81 -7.74
CA GLY A 407 -26.31 -11.87 -8.21
C GLY A 407 -25.09 -11.74 -7.29
N PHE A 408 -24.85 -12.71 -6.42
CA PHE A 408 -23.71 -12.78 -5.52
C PHE A 408 -22.61 -13.68 -6.09
N VAL A 409 -21.39 -13.55 -5.57
CA VAL A 409 -20.23 -14.35 -5.97
C VAL A 409 -19.98 -15.44 -4.91
N PRO A 410 -20.36 -16.70 -5.15
CA PRO A 410 -20.07 -17.78 -4.21
C PRO A 410 -18.58 -18.13 -4.22
N VAL A 411 -17.97 -18.23 -3.04
CA VAL A 411 -16.60 -18.68 -2.83
C VAL A 411 -16.65 -19.98 -2.02
N VAL A 412 -16.42 -21.10 -2.69
CA VAL A 412 -16.49 -22.43 -2.05
C VAL A 412 -15.15 -22.74 -1.40
N ILE A 413 -15.17 -23.06 -0.10
CA ILE A 413 -13.99 -23.45 0.67
C ILE A 413 -14.23 -24.85 1.21
N ASN A 414 -13.20 -25.69 1.14
CA ASN A 414 -13.25 -27.05 1.66
C ASN A 414 -13.42 -27.04 3.19
N THR A 415 -14.32 -27.87 3.72
CA THR A 415 -14.59 -28.00 5.17
C THR A 415 -13.37 -28.49 5.96
N LEU A 416 -12.40 -29.15 5.30
CA LEU A 416 -11.13 -29.61 5.87
C LEU A 416 -10.01 -28.57 5.83
N THR A 417 -10.28 -27.33 5.41
CA THR A 417 -9.27 -26.26 5.32
C THR A 417 -8.70 -25.94 6.70
N PRO A 418 -7.37 -26.00 6.91
CA PRO A 418 -6.75 -25.68 8.19
C PRO A 418 -7.02 -24.23 8.63
N PRO A 419 -7.08 -23.93 9.95
CA PRO A 419 -7.44 -22.61 10.45
C PRO A 419 -6.60 -21.45 9.91
N ASP A 420 -5.29 -21.62 9.75
CA ASP A 420 -4.41 -20.56 9.25
C ASP A 420 -4.70 -20.20 7.79
N LEU A 421 -5.02 -21.20 6.97
CA LEU A 421 -5.39 -21.00 5.56
C LEU A 421 -6.81 -20.46 5.43
N LEU A 422 -7.72 -20.86 6.33
CA LEU A 422 -9.06 -20.28 6.41
C LEU A 422 -9.00 -18.77 6.74
N ARG A 423 -8.13 -18.36 7.67
CA ARG A 423 -7.92 -16.93 7.98
C ARG A 423 -7.45 -16.15 6.75
N PHE A 424 -6.52 -16.72 5.98
CA PHE A 424 -6.05 -16.10 4.74
C PHE A 424 -7.21 -15.89 3.76
N TYR A 425 -8.03 -16.92 3.50
CA TYR A 425 -9.18 -16.78 2.59
C TYR A 425 -10.23 -15.78 3.09
N LEU A 426 -10.48 -15.73 4.40
CA LEU A 426 -11.40 -14.75 4.96
C LEU A 426 -10.93 -13.30 4.76
N GLN A 427 -9.62 -13.06 4.81
CA GLN A 427 -9.04 -11.74 4.59
C GLN A 427 -8.99 -11.36 3.11
N ASP A 428 -8.66 -12.31 2.24
CA ASP A 428 -8.48 -12.08 0.80
C ASP A 428 -9.81 -11.92 0.04
N THR A 429 -10.85 -12.67 0.45
CA THR A 429 -12.13 -12.67 -0.25
C THR A 429 -12.97 -11.42 -0.02
N GLU A 430 -12.69 -10.62 1.01
CA GLU A 430 -13.51 -9.48 1.44
C GLU A 430 -15.02 -9.84 1.58
N ALA A 431 -15.32 -11.10 1.86
CA ALA A 431 -16.69 -11.58 1.99
C ALA A 431 -17.31 -11.06 3.29
N ARG A 432 -18.57 -10.62 3.21
CA ARG A 432 -19.29 -10.07 4.38
C ARG A 432 -19.99 -11.13 5.21
N ILE A 433 -20.22 -12.30 4.63
CA ILE A 433 -20.91 -13.43 5.26
C ILE A 433 -20.26 -14.75 4.85
N ALA A 434 -20.43 -15.74 5.72
CA ALA A 434 -20.17 -17.14 5.41
C ALA A 434 -21.43 -17.96 5.72
N ILE A 435 -21.68 -18.97 4.89
CA ILE A 435 -22.64 -20.04 5.18
C ILE A 435 -21.80 -21.28 5.46
N SER A 436 -21.91 -21.82 6.67
CA SER A 436 -21.11 -22.95 7.12
C SER A 436 -21.96 -24.02 7.78
N GLU A 437 -21.45 -25.25 7.80
CA GLU A 437 -21.94 -26.26 8.72
C GLU A 437 -21.72 -25.82 10.18
N ALA A 438 -22.60 -26.26 11.08
CA ALA A 438 -22.56 -25.87 12.49
C ALA A 438 -21.25 -26.30 13.17
N GLU A 439 -20.70 -27.44 12.78
CA GLU A 439 -19.46 -27.99 13.34
C GLU A 439 -18.24 -27.15 12.94
N VAL A 440 -18.25 -26.60 11.72
CA VAL A 440 -17.16 -25.76 11.20
C VAL A 440 -17.28 -24.31 11.68
N ALA A 441 -18.50 -23.85 12.02
CA ALA A 441 -18.75 -22.53 12.57
C ALA A 441 -17.92 -22.24 13.85
N VAL A 442 -17.64 -23.27 14.66
CA VAL A 442 -16.83 -23.14 15.90
C VAL A 442 -15.39 -22.69 15.61
N THR A 443 -14.87 -23.03 14.44
CA THR A 443 -13.52 -22.64 14.00
C THR A 443 -13.45 -21.14 13.71
N PHE A 444 -14.53 -20.52 13.21
CA PHE A 444 -14.56 -19.08 12.93
C PHE A 444 -14.30 -18.25 14.18
N ASN A 445 -14.86 -18.61 15.33
CA ASN A 445 -14.66 -17.91 16.61
C ASN A 445 -13.20 -17.91 17.10
N LYS A 446 -12.31 -18.72 16.52
CA LYS A 446 -10.88 -18.77 16.85
C LYS A 446 -10.00 -17.97 15.88
N VAL A 447 -10.55 -17.56 14.73
CA VAL A 447 -9.79 -16.88 13.65
C VAL A 447 -10.37 -15.52 13.23
N SER A 448 -11.63 -15.21 13.56
CA SER A 448 -12.22 -13.86 13.53
C SER A 448 -11.83 -13.06 14.77
#